data_AF-A0A7Y2E2B1-F1
#
_entry.id   AF-A0A7Y2E2B1-F1
#
_cell.length_a   1.000
_cell.length_b   1.000
_cell.length_c   1.000
_cell.angle_alpha   90.00
_cell.angle_beta   90.00
_cell.angle_gamma   90.00
#
_symmetry.space_group_name_H-M   'P 1'
#
loop_
_entity.id
_entity.type
_entity.pdbx_description
1 polymer ?
#
loop_
_entity_poly.entity_id
_entity_poly.type
_entity_poly.pdbx_seq_one_letter_code
_entity_poly.pdbx_strand_id
1 'polypeptide(L)' 'DVGRLKDQGTGLIGIQPDTQRYFDHHHAASDNIDAVNKRELELGSASITSLVYLLSKYGFGIEP' A
#
# COMPACT_ATOMS: atom_id res chain seq x y z
N ASP A 1 7.83 8.25 1.04
CA ASP A 1 8.07 7.89 2.45
C ASP A 1 7.03 8.59 3.32
N VAL A 2 6.44 7.86 4.27
CA VAL A 2 5.46 8.36 5.25
C VAL A 2 5.92 8.13 6.70
N GLY A 3 7.13 7.60 6.90
CA GLY A 3 7.62 7.15 8.20
C GLY A 3 7.60 8.22 9.29
N ARG A 4 7.81 9.49 8.93
CA ARG A 4 7.80 10.62 9.87
C ARG A 4 6.43 10.91 10.50
N LEU A 5 5.34 10.39 9.94
CA LEU A 5 4.01 10.54 10.54
C LEU A 5 3.85 9.68 11.81
N LYS A 6 4.66 8.62 11.96
CA LYS A 6 4.67 7.79 13.16
C LYS A 6 5.00 8.60 14.41
N ASP A 7 5.91 9.57 14.29
CA ASP A 7 6.32 10.45 15.40
C ASP A 7 5.17 11.34 15.91
N GLN A 8 4.12 11.50 15.10
CA GLN A 8 2.91 12.25 15.45
C GLN A 8 1.82 11.35 16.06
N GLY A 9 2.12 10.08 16.35
CA GLY A 9 1.15 9.10 16.84
C GLY A 9 0.22 8.52 15.77
N THR A 10 0.52 8.76 14.48
CA THR A 10 -0.31 8.25 13.38
C THR A 10 -0.01 6.77 13.10
N GLY A 11 -1.05 5.94 13.06
CA GLY A 11 -0.95 4.56 12.60
C GLY A 11 -0.60 4.49 11.11
N LEU A 12 0.41 3.69 10.76
CA LEU A 12 0.86 3.51 9.37
C LEU A 12 0.46 2.13 8.86
N ILE A 13 -0.02 2.09 7.61
CA ILE A 13 -0.39 0.84 6.93
C ILE A 13 0.17 0.91 5.51
N GLY A 14 0.75 -0.19 5.02
CA GLY A 14 1.30 -0.28 3.67
C GLY A 14 1.11 -1.66 3.06
N ILE A 15 1.04 -1.71 1.73
CA ILE A 15 1.15 -2.96 0.98
C ILE A 15 2.63 -3.32 0.88
N GLN A 16 2.96 -4.58 1.15
CA GLN A 16 4.27 -5.15 0.85
C GLN A 16 4.15 -5.97 -0.45
N PRO A 17 4.75 -5.52 -1.57
CA PRO A 17 4.84 -6.32 -2.79
C PRO A 17 5.76 -7.53 -2.61
N ASP A 18 5.73 -8.48 -3.55
CA ASP A 18 6.61 -9.65 -3.59
C ASP A 18 8.09 -9.26 -3.36
N THR A 19 8.59 -9.57 -2.16
CA THR A 19 9.93 -9.19 -1.73
C THR A 19 11.01 -9.91 -2.50
N GLN A 20 10.73 -11.10 -3.05
CA GLN A 20 11.74 -11.90 -3.75
C GLN A 20 12.15 -11.28 -5.08
N ARG A 21 11.23 -10.54 -5.73
CA ARG A 21 11.47 -9.86 -7.00
C ARG A 21 11.77 -8.37 -6.85
N TYR A 22 11.68 -7.82 -5.64
CA TYR A 22 11.82 -6.38 -5.42
C TYR A 22 13.14 -5.83 -5.97
N PHE A 23 14.25 -6.49 -5.65
CA PHE A 23 15.58 -6.03 -6.06
C PHE A 23 15.93 -6.31 -7.53
N ASP A 24 15.12 -7.09 -8.25
CA ASP A 24 15.28 -7.28 -9.70
C ASP A 24 14.88 -6.03 -10.49
N HIS A 25 14.02 -5.20 -9.89
CA HIS A 25 13.45 -3.99 -10.50
C HIS A 25 13.87 -2.70 -9.77
N HIS A 26 14.13 -2.74 -8.46
CA HIS A 26 14.43 -1.57 -7.65
C HIS A 26 15.65 -0.79 -8.17
N HIS A 27 15.44 0.47 -8.57
CA HIS A 27 16.48 1.35 -9.15
C HIS A 27 17.16 0.79 -10.42
N ALA A 28 16.48 -0.08 -11.17
CA ALA A 28 16.96 -0.62 -12.42
C ALA A 28 16.20 -0.05 -13.63
N ALA A 29 16.81 -0.10 -14.82
CA ALA A 29 16.13 0.29 -16.06
C ALA A 29 14.93 -0.62 -16.42
N SER A 30 14.85 -1.79 -15.78
CA SER A 30 13.73 -2.74 -15.85
C SER A 30 12.52 -2.31 -15.02
N ASP A 31 12.59 -1.23 -14.24
CA ASP A 31 11.45 -0.64 -13.52
C ASP A 31 10.52 0.10 -14.49
N ASN A 32 9.63 -0.66 -15.14
CA ASN A 32 8.68 -0.15 -16.13
C ASN A 32 7.31 -0.81 -15.95
N ILE A 33 6.29 -0.29 -16.63
CA ILE A 33 4.90 -0.73 -16.46
C ILE A 33 4.68 -2.19 -16.86
N ASP A 34 5.49 -2.71 -17.80
CA ASP A 34 5.37 -4.09 -18.28
C ASP A 34 5.84 -5.11 -17.22
N ALA A 35 6.71 -4.69 -16.29
CA ALA A 35 7.18 -5.51 -15.18
C ALA A 35 6.13 -5.67 -14.05
N VAL A 36 5.06 -4.87 -14.07
CA VAL A 36 4.02 -4.87 -13.04
C VAL A 36 3.16 -6.12 -13.14
N ASN A 37 3.04 -6.86 -12.04
CA ASN A 37 2.12 -7.97 -11.95
C ASN A 37 0.68 -7.45 -11.82
N LYS A 38 -0.10 -7.56 -12.89
CA LYS A 38 -1.50 -7.09 -12.94
C LYS A 38 -2.35 -7.66 -11.79
N ARG A 39 -2.21 -8.94 -11.47
CA ARG A 39 -3.00 -9.58 -10.41
C ARG A 39 -2.63 -9.04 -9.03
N GLU A 40 -1.34 -8.86 -8.76
CA GLU A 40 -0.87 -8.28 -7.50
C GLU A 40 -1.36 -6.83 -7.34
N LEU A 41 -1.28 -6.03 -8.41
CA LEU A 41 -1.79 -4.66 -8.43
C LEU A 41 -3.29 -4.61 -8.13
N GLU A 42 -4.09 -5.42 -8.82
CA GLU A 42 -5.55 -5.44 -8.66
C GLU A 42 -5.97 -5.91 -7.26
N LEU A 43 -5.39 -7.01 -6.77
CA LEU A 43 -5.72 -7.55 -5.44
C LEU A 43 -5.21 -6.65 -4.31
N GLY A 44 -4.02 -6.08 -4.44
CA GLY A 44 -3.48 -5.12 -3.49
C GLY A 44 -4.34 -3.86 -3.40
N SER A 45 -4.75 -3.32 -4.54
CA SER A 45 -5.62 -2.14 -4.62
C SER A 45 -7.01 -2.42 -4.02
N ALA A 46 -7.60 -3.58 -4.34
CA ALA A 46 -8.88 -4.00 -3.75
C ALA A 46 -8.79 -4.14 -2.22
N SER A 47 -7.67 -4.65 -1.72
CA SER A 47 -7.43 -4.82 -0.28
C SER A 47 -7.32 -3.48 0.45
N ILE A 48 -6.52 -2.54 -0.06
CA ILE A 48 -6.39 -1.19 0.55
C ILE A 48 -7.69 -0.40 0.44
N THR A 49 -8.40 -0.49 -0.70
CA THR A 49 -9.70 0.17 -0.85
C THR A 49 -10.71 -0.35 0.18
N SER A 50 -10.75 -1.67 0.37
CA SER A 50 -11.62 -2.31 1.37
C SER A 50 -11.25 -1.87 2.78
N LEU A 51 -9.96 -1.81 3.10
CA LEU A 51 -9.47 -1.33 4.39
C LEU A 51 -9.85 0.14 4.65
N VAL A 52 -9.63 1.02 3.67
CA VAL A 52 -9.99 2.45 3.76
C VAL A 52 -11.49 2.60 3.99
N TYR A 53 -12.31 1.82 3.27
CA TYR A 53 -13.77 1.81 3.48
C TYR A 53 -14.14 1.41 4.91
N LEU A 54 -13.55 0.34 5.43
CA LEU A 54 -13.82 -0.13 6.79
C LEU A 54 -13.36 0.90 7.85
N LEU A 55 -12.19 1.52 7.67
CA LEU A 55 -11.70 2.59 8.54
C LEU A 55 -12.60 3.82 8.50
N SER A 56 -13.06 4.22 7.31
CA SER A 56 -13.99 5.34 7.17
C SER A 56 -15.33 5.06 7.86
N LYS A 57 -15.82 3.82 7.80
CA LYS A 57 -17.14 3.45 8.34
C LYS A 57 -17.12 3.13 9.84
N TYR A 58 -16.01 2.58 10.34
CA TYR A 58 -15.93 2.02 11.69
C TYR A 58 -14.74 2.53 12.52
N GLY A 59 -13.75 3.15 11.89
CA GLY A 59 -12.39 3.29 12.44
C GLY A 59 -12.20 4.37 13.50
N PHE A 60 -13.11 5.35 13.63
CA PHE A 60 -12.86 6.50 14.53
C PHE A 60 -14.05 6.98 15.36
N GLY A 61 -15.24 6.37 15.27
CA GLY A 61 -16.41 6.78 16.08
C GLY A 61 -16.83 8.25 15.94
N ILE A 62 -16.28 8.97 14.95
CA ILE A 62 -16.66 10.33 14.62
C ILE A 62 -17.87 10.19 13.70
N GLU A 63 -19.08 10.37 14.25
CA GLU A 63 -20.22 10.64 13.41
C GLU A 63 -19.99 11.95 12.63
N PRO A 64 -20.41 12.03 11.36
CA PRO A 64 -20.19 13.19 10.51
C PRO A 64 -20.73 14.50 11.10
#